data_AF-A0A8S4QNC6-F1
#
_entry.id   AF-A0A8S4QNC6-F1
#
_cell.length_a   1.000
_cell.length_b   1.000
_cell.length_c   1.000
_cell.angle_alpha   90.00
_cell.angle_beta   90.00
_cell.angle_gamma   90.00
#
_symmetry.space_group_name_H-M   'P 1'
#
loop_
_entity.id
_entity.type
_entity.pdbx_description
1 polymer ?
#
loop_
_entity_poly.entity_id
_entity_poly.type
_entity_poly.pdbx_seq_one_letter_code
_entity_poly.pdbx_strand_id
1 'polypeptide(L)'
;MKETKMSTHLSGGRLNVAILHETMRKELLNLLQLCEGKKVTIWDEWLAGPVGLVAQYSLLKEHEVVDMFPLRPGSLPTISVKHIIFIARPKLVLMDLVADYIQSLR
;
A
#
# COMPACT_ATOMS: atom_id res chain seq x y z
N MET A 1 0.49 -12.99 -19.80
CA MET A 1 1.11 -11.75 -19.30
C MET A 1 0.21 -10.58 -19.71
N LYS A 2 -0.48 -9.96 -18.76
CA LYS A 2 -1.24 -8.72 -19.03
C LYS A 2 -0.21 -7.60 -19.15
N GLU A 3 -0.13 -6.96 -20.31
CA GLU A 3 0.71 -5.76 -20.47
C GLU A 3 0.25 -4.69 -19.49
N THR A 4 1.15 -4.31 -18.58
CA THR A 4 1.03 -3.07 -17.82
C THR A 4 1.03 -1.94 -18.85
N LYS A 5 -0.11 -1.29 -19.05
CA LYS A 5 -0.28 -0.19 -20.01
C LYS A 5 0.71 0.93 -19.63
N MET A 6 1.87 0.94 -20.28
CA MET A 6 2.90 1.95 -20.08
C MET A 6 2.29 3.32 -20.44
N SER A 7 2.18 4.18 -19.44
CA SER A 7 1.61 5.51 -19.62
C SER A 7 2.59 6.36 -20.43
N THR A 8 2.26 6.57 -21.71
CA THR A 8 3.10 7.27 -22.69
C THR A 8 3.49 8.70 -22.28
N HIS A 9 2.71 9.33 -21.39
CA HIS A 9 3.02 10.65 -20.86
C HIS A 9 4.23 10.67 -19.92
N LEU A 10 4.62 9.54 -19.32
CA LEU A 10 5.77 9.44 -18.41
C LEU A 10 7.11 9.25 -19.15
N SER A 11 7.07 8.91 -20.44
CA SER A 11 8.25 8.64 -21.26
C SER A 11 8.36 9.52 -22.51
N GLY A 12 7.44 10.46 -22.70
CA GLY A 12 7.39 11.31 -23.90
C GLY A 12 8.39 12.48 -23.93
N GLY A 13 9.06 12.78 -22.81
CA GLY A 13 10.01 13.89 -22.69
C GLY A 13 11.48 13.45 -22.78
N ARG A 14 12.41 14.41 -22.55
CA ARG A 14 13.86 14.14 -22.48
C ARG A 14 14.26 13.30 -21.25
N LEU A 15 13.40 13.22 -20.25
CA LEU A 15 13.57 12.40 -19.05
C LEU A 15 12.44 11.37 -19.00
N ASN A 16 12.81 10.09 -18.99
CA ASN A 16 11.86 8.99 -18.85
C ASN A 16 11.60 8.71 -17.36
N VAL A 17 10.57 9.35 -16.79
CA VAL A 17 10.17 9.14 -15.39
C VAL A 17 9.40 7.83 -15.18
N ALA A 18 9.02 7.13 -16.26
CA ALA A 18 8.41 5.80 -16.16
C ALA A 18 9.36 4.78 -15.52
N ILE A 19 10.68 4.98 -15.62
CA ILE A 19 11.68 4.13 -14.97
C ILE A 19 11.55 4.24 -13.45
N LEU A 20 11.51 5.46 -12.92
CA LEU A 20 11.33 5.70 -11.47
C LEU A 20 9.99 5.11 -11.00
N HIS A 21 8.93 5.38 -11.77
CA HIS A 21 7.60 4.87 -11.50
C HIS A 21 7.59 3.34 -11.34
N GLU A 22 8.18 2.63 -12.31
CA GLU A 22 8.25 1.18 -12.31
C GLU A 22 9.14 0.63 -11.19
N THR A 23 10.26 1.27 -10.88
CA THR A 23 11.13 0.87 -9.76
C THR A 23 10.39 0.96 -8.43
N MET A 24 9.73 2.09 -8.15
CA MET A 24 8.99 2.29 -6.90
C MET A 24 7.79 1.33 -6.80
N ARG A 25 7.10 1.07 -7.91
CA ARG A 25 6.04 0.06 -7.98
C ARG A 25 6.59 -1.32 -7.62
N LYS A 26 7.68 -1.75 -8.24
CA LYS A 26 8.31 -3.04 -7.95
C LYS A 26 8.75 -3.16 -6.49
N GLU A 27 9.38 -2.14 -5.93
CA GLU A 27 9.78 -2.13 -4.53
C GLU A 27 8.60 -2.30 -3.58
N LEU A 28 7.50 -1.56 -3.80
CA LEU A 28 6.27 -1.71 -3.03
C LEU A 28 5.72 -3.15 -3.09
N LEU A 29 5.66 -3.72 -4.29
CA LEU A 29 5.15 -5.09 -4.48
C LEU A 29 6.05 -6.14 -3.84
N ASN A 30 7.37 -5.96 -3.91
CA ASN A 30 8.34 -6.85 -3.27
C ASN A 30 8.16 -6.85 -1.75
N LEU A 31 7.89 -5.70 -1.14
CA LEU A 31 7.58 -5.63 0.31
C LEU A 31 6.30 -6.40 0.66
N LEU A 32 5.27 -6.31 -0.17
CA LEU A 32 4.02 -7.07 0.03
C LEU A 32 4.21 -8.58 -0.13
N GLN A 33 5.19 -9.01 -0.93
CA GLN A 33 5.53 -10.43 -1.13
C GLN A 33 6.27 -11.04 0.07
N LEU A 34 6.85 -10.23 0.96
CA LEU A 34 7.44 -10.74 2.21
C LEU A 34 6.40 -11.34 3.17
N CYS A 35 5.12 -11.00 2.98
CA CYS A 35 3.99 -11.55 3.72
C CYS A 35 3.16 -12.45 2.79
N GLU A 36 3.46 -13.75 2.75
CA GLU A 36 2.76 -14.69 1.86
C GLU A 36 1.30 -14.92 2.30
N GLY A 37 0.36 -14.92 1.35
CA GLY A 37 -1.06 -15.13 1.59
C GLY A 37 -1.89 -13.85 1.70
N LYS A 38 -3.19 -14.03 1.95
CA LYS A 38 -4.17 -12.96 2.12
C LYS A 38 -3.73 -11.96 3.20
N LYS A 39 -3.78 -10.68 2.84
CA LYS A 39 -3.33 -9.57 3.69
C LYS A 39 -4.30 -8.41 3.64
N VAL A 40 -4.36 -7.66 4.73
CA VAL A 40 -5.04 -6.37 4.82
C VAL A 40 -3.98 -5.29 4.94
N THR A 41 -4.21 -4.15 4.30
CA THR A 41 -3.32 -2.99 4.41
C THR A 41 -4.02 -1.82 5.10
N ILE A 42 -3.32 -1.14 5.99
CA ILE A 42 -3.83 -0.01 6.77
C ILE A 42 -2.98 1.22 6.47
N TRP A 43 -3.61 2.29 5.98
CA TRP A 43 -2.92 3.40 5.34
C TRP A 43 -3.08 4.71 6.10
N ASP A 44 -1.98 5.42 6.34
CA ASP A 44 -2.07 6.86 6.56
C ASP A 44 -2.85 7.50 5.39
N GLU A 45 -3.97 8.14 5.70
CA GLU A 45 -4.93 8.64 4.71
C GLU A 45 -4.28 9.59 3.70
N TRP A 46 -3.26 10.33 4.13
CA TRP A 46 -2.53 11.23 3.24
C TRP A 46 -1.73 10.49 2.15
N LEU A 47 -1.26 9.27 2.42
CA LEU A 47 -0.49 8.48 1.45
C LEU A 47 -1.35 7.89 0.33
N ALA A 48 -2.66 7.74 0.54
CA ALA A 48 -3.56 7.13 -0.45
C ALA A 48 -3.50 7.85 -1.82
N GLY A 49 -3.45 9.18 -1.82
CA GLY A 49 -3.33 9.98 -3.04
C GLY A 49 -2.00 9.78 -3.77
N PRO A 50 -0.85 10.12 -3.15
CA PRO A 50 0.47 9.95 -3.77
C PRO A 50 0.77 8.51 -4.19
N VAL A 51 0.41 7.50 -3.38
CA VAL A 51 0.68 6.10 -3.70
C VAL A 51 -0.25 5.59 -4.80
N GLY A 52 -1.47 6.13 -4.91
CA GLY A 52 -2.37 5.84 -6.02
C GLY A 52 -1.80 6.21 -7.40
N LEU A 53 -0.82 7.12 -7.45
CA LEU A 53 -0.07 7.40 -8.68
C LEU A 53 0.87 6.23 -9.04
N VAL A 54 1.44 5.52 -8.07
CA VAL A 54 2.43 4.45 -8.26
C VAL A 54 1.76 3.08 -8.45
N ALA A 55 0.83 2.74 -7.56
CA ALA A 55 0.12 1.47 -7.55
C ALA A 55 -1.37 1.69 -7.27
N GLN A 56 -2.21 1.23 -8.20
CA GLN A 56 -3.66 1.27 -8.05
C GLN A 56 -4.14 0.05 -7.25
N TYR A 57 -5.33 0.17 -6.65
CA TYR A 57 -5.95 -0.90 -5.88
C TYR A 57 -6.01 -2.25 -6.63
N SER A 58 -6.32 -2.22 -7.93
CA SER A 58 -6.38 -3.42 -8.77
C SER A 58 -5.07 -4.21 -8.75
N LEU A 59 -3.93 -3.52 -8.83
CA LEU A 59 -2.60 -4.13 -8.76
C LEU A 59 -2.31 -4.71 -7.37
N LEU A 60 -2.66 -3.98 -6.31
CA LEU A 60 -2.46 -4.47 -4.93
C LEU A 60 -3.30 -5.74 -4.67
N LYS A 61 -4.50 -5.81 -5.22
CA LYS A 61 -5.39 -6.98 -5.12
C LYS A 61 -4.81 -8.22 -5.81
N GLU A 62 -4.08 -8.06 -6.90
CA GLU A 62 -3.34 -9.15 -7.57
C GLU A 62 -2.24 -9.75 -6.66
N HIS A 63 -1.80 -9.00 -5.63
CA HIS A 63 -0.83 -9.43 -4.61
C HIS A 63 -1.49 -9.79 -3.27
N GLU A 64 -2.72 -10.31 -3.33
CA GLU A 64 -3.49 -10.85 -2.20
C GLU A 64 -3.89 -9.82 -1.12
N VAL A 65 -3.83 -8.52 -1.44
CA VAL A 65 -4.43 -7.48 -0.61
C VAL A 65 -5.96 -7.59 -0.74
N VAL A 66 -6.62 -8.08 0.31
CA VAL A 66 -8.08 -8.33 0.27
C VAL A 66 -8.89 -7.08 0.62
N ASP A 67 -8.42 -6.30 1.58
CA ASP A 67 -9.04 -5.05 2.00
C ASP A 67 -7.98 -3.99 2.35
N MET A 68 -8.39 -2.73 2.24
CA MET A 68 -7.59 -1.56 2.60
C MET A 68 -8.40 -0.67 3.53
N PHE A 69 -7.82 -0.28 4.67
CA PHE A 69 -8.46 0.61 5.64
C PHE A 69 -7.61 1.86 5.89
N PRO A 70 -8.22 3.02 6.16
CA PRO A 70 -7.48 4.18 6.63
C PRO A 70 -7.05 3.98 8.09
N LEU A 71 -5.85 4.47 8.43
CA LEU A 71 -5.36 4.55 9.80
C LEU A 71 -6.03 5.73 10.50
N ARG A 72 -7.05 5.43 11.32
CA ARG A 72 -7.85 6.43 12.03
C ARG A 72 -8.08 5.98 13.48
N PRO A 73 -8.31 6.91 14.43
CA PRO A 73 -8.71 6.55 15.79
C PRO A 73 -9.92 5.61 15.81
N GLY A 74 -9.94 4.66 16.75
CA GLY A 74 -11.00 3.67 16.90
C GLY A 74 -10.50 2.24 16.72
N SER A 75 -11.42 1.28 16.68
CA SER A 75 -11.11 -0.15 16.53
C SER A 75 -11.05 -0.54 15.06
N LEU A 76 -10.20 -1.52 14.72
CA LEU A 76 -10.28 -2.16 13.42
C LEU A 76 -11.63 -2.85 13.23
N PRO A 77 -12.14 -2.94 11.99
CA PRO A 77 -13.14 -3.94 11.68
C PRO A 77 -12.58 -5.34 11.99
N THR A 78 -13.45 -6.32 12.16
CA THR A 78 -13.02 -7.71 12.34
C THR A 78 -12.21 -8.17 11.13
N ILE A 79 -10.91 -8.39 11.31
CA ILE A 79 -10.01 -8.86 10.26
C ILE A 79 -9.77 -10.36 10.45
N SER A 80 -10.07 -11.14 9.42
CA SER A 80 -9.93 -12.61 9.41
C SER A 80 -8.72 -13.10 8.59
N VAL A 81 -7.69 -12.26 8.43
CA VAL A 81 -6.45 -12.63 7.74
C VAL A 81 -5.25 -12.59 8.69
N LYS A 82 -4.22 -13.37 8.36
CA LYS A 82 -2.99 -13.48 9.16
C LYS A 82 -2.12 -12.23 9.07
N HIS A 83 -2.11 -11.55 7.92
CA HIS A 83 -1.18 -10.46 7.63
C HIS A 83 -1.89 -9.11 7.64
N ILE A 84 -1.48 -8.22 8.54
CA ILE A 84 -1.91 -6.83 8.60
C ILE A 84 -0.68 -5.96 8.39
N ILE A 85 -0.70 -5.13 7.36
CA ILE A 85 0.46 -4.30 6.96
C ILE A 85 0.09 -2.82 7.13
N PHE A 86 0.80 -2.12 8.01
CA PHE A 86 0.65 -0.69 8.20
C PHE A 86 1.58 0.07 7.25
N ILE A 87 1.03 1.04 6.52
CA ILE A 87 1.78 1.92 5.60
C ILE A 87 1.51 3.36 6.02
N ALA A 88 2.49 3.94 6.71
CA ALA A 88 2.37 5.25 7.34
C ALA A 88 3.65 6.08 7.19
N ARG A 89 3.51 7.41 7.24
CA ARG A 89 4.67 8.30 7.36
C ARG A 89 5.28 8.19 8.77
N PRO A 90 6.58 8.50 8.94
CA PRO A 90 7.24 8.45 10.24
C PRO A 90 6.82 9.65 11.12
N LYS A 91 5.62 9.60 11.68
CA LYS A 91 5.06 10.63 12.57
C LYS A 91 4.61 10.01 13.88
N LEU A 92 4.94 10.65 15.00
CA LEU A 92 4.60 10.16 16.35
C LEU A 92 3.11 9.84 16.49
N VAL A 93 2.24 10.78 16.10
CA VAL A 93 0.78 10.60 16.16
C VAL A 93 0.27 9.37 15.40
N LEU A 94 0.94 8.96 14.31
CA LEU A 94 0.56 7.76 13.57
C LEU A 94 1.04 6.49 14.27
N MET A 95 2.18 6.56 14.98
CA MET A 95 2.70 5.43 15.74
C MET A 95 1.84 5.13 16.96
N ASP A 96 1.29 6.16 17.60
CA ASP A 96 0.30 6.00 18.68
C ASP A 96 -0.92 5.21 18.17
N LEU A 97 -1.46 5.58 16.99
CA LEU A 97 -2.58 4.85 16.38
C LEU A 97 -2.23 3.41 15.99
N VAL A 98 -1.02 3.16 15.47
CA VAL A 98 -0.55 1.80 15.16
C VAL A 98 -0.48 0.95 16.43
N ALA A 99 0.03 1.52 17.54
CA ALA A 99 0.11 0.84 18.81
C ALA A 99 -1.28 0.51 19.38
N ASP A 100 -2.23 1.45 19.31
CA ASP A 100 -3.62 1.24 19.71
C ASP A 100 -4.28 0.11 18.91
N TYR A 101 -4.05 0.09 17.59
CA TYR A 101 -4.54 -0.95 16.69
C TYR A 101 -4.00 -2.33 17.09
N ILE A 102 -2.69 -2.44 17.30
CA ILE A 102 -2.04 -3.71 17.70
C ILE A 102 -2.60 -4.21 19.05
N GLN A 103 -2.81 -3.31 20.01
CA GLN A 103 -3.38 -3.67 21.31
C GLN A 103 -4.83 -4.15 21.20
N SER A 104 -5.61 -3.60 20.27
CA SER A 104 -7.01 -3.99 20.04
C SER A 104 -7.19 -5.35 19.35
N LEU A 105 -6.14 -5.89 18.74
CA LEU A 105 -6.16 -7.21 18.08
C LEU A 105 -5.99 -8.38 19.07
N ARG A 106 -5.67 -8.09 20.34
CA ARG A 106 -5.40 -9.08 21.38
C ARG A 106 -6.67 -9.58 22.06
#